data_AF-A0A928EVJ8-F1
#
_entry.id   AF-A0A928EVJ8-F1
#
_cell.length_a   1.000
_cell.length_b   1.000
_cell.length_c   1.000
_cell.angle_alpha   90.00
_cell.angle_beta   90.00
_cell.angle_gamma   90.00
#
_symmetry.space_group_name_H-M   'P 1'
#
loop_
_entity.id
_entity.type
_entity.pdbx_description
1 polymer ?
#
loop_
_entity_poly.entity_id
_entity_poly.type
_entity_poly.pdbx_seq_one_letter_code
_entity_poly.pdbx_strand_id
1 'polypeptide(L)'
;MNEQQKPELLSQSIAELEAWMTENGEAKYRAKQIFEQLHRGISPNEMTNIGKKLQEKLRASFLCHFPVVEQKLVSAIDGTVKFLFGFSDGNCVESVVMKYEHGNTICISSQVGCRMGCKFCASTIGGRVRDLTPAELLGQVIAAQKEIGERISNIVMMGIGEPLDNYDNVIKFLHLVNCEAGLNIGYRHISLSTCGLVDRIKMLMEEDLPITLSISLHAPDDETRSAIMPINNRWGVAELLDTCRAYFARTGRKISFEYTLIAGKNDSVENANKLAKVLNTHLRSRTETMPIHVNLIPVNEVAETGFKKSNKAAVAAFAKALEAKGIRATVRRKLGSDINASCGQLRRAAMKKTEE
;
A
#
# COMPACT_ATOMS: atom_id res chain seq x y z
N MET A 1 -27.11 -18.47 -11.35
CA MET A 1 -26.42 -17.24 -10.91
C MET A 1 -25.33 -16.93 -11.90
N ASN A 2 -25.30 -15.71 -12.45
CA ASN A 2 -24.16 -15.24 -13.25
C ASN A 2 -22.88 -15.35 -12.40
N GLU A 3 -21.78 -15.84 -12.96
CA GLU A 3 -20.49 -15.92 -12.25
C GLU A 3 -20.03 -14.56 -11.70
N GLN A 4 -20.48 -13.46 -12.31
CA GLN A 4 -20.20 -12.08 -11.92
C GLN A 4 -20.86 -11.60 -10.60
N GLN A 5 -21.71 -12.40 -9.96
CA GLN A 5 -22.38 -12.02 -8.69
C GLN A 5 -21.92 -12.82 -7.47
N LYS A 6 -21.04 -13.81 -7.64
CA LYS A 6 -20.58 -14.63 -6.51
C LYS A 6 -19.59 -13.84 -5.65
N PRO A 7 -19.74 -13.82 -4.32
CA PRO A 7 -18.73 -13.24 -3.44
C PRO A 7 -17.41 -14.02 -3.55
N GLU A 8 -16.30 -13.33 -3.32
CA GLU A 8 -15.00 -13.98 -3.25
C GLU A 8 -14.79 -14.62 -1.88
N LEU A 9 -14.37 -15.88 -1.88
CA LEU A 9 -14.19 -16.67 -0.68
C LEU A 9 -13.06 -16.12 0.21
N LEU A 10 -11.96 -15.67 -0.41
CA LEU A 10 -10.82 -15.08 0.29
C LEU A 10 -11.13 -13.69 0.87
N SER A 11 -12.23 -13.06 0.45
CA SER A 11 -12.74 -11.80 1.00
C SER A 11 -13.63 -12.00 2.23
N GLN A 12 -13.93 -13.24 2.64
CA GLN A 12 -14.81 -13.52 3.77
C GLN A 12 -14.04 -13.56 5.10
N SER A 13 -14.56 -12.87 6.10
CA SER A 13 -14.17 -13.01 7.50
C SER A 13 -14.62 -14.37 8.05
N ILE A 14 -14.05 -14.78 9.18
CA ILE A 14 -14.48 -16.00 9.87
C ILE A 14 -15.97 -15.92 10.22
N ALA A 15 -16.45 -14.79 10.71
CA ALA A 15 -17.86 -14.62 11.08
C ALA A 15 -18.80 -14.76 9.87
N GLU A 16 -18.44 -14.19 8.71
CA GLU A 16 -19.19 -14.35 7.47
C GLU A 16 -19.19 -15.81 7.00
N LEU A 17 -18.04 -16.50 7.08
CA LEU A 17 -17.95 -17.92 6.77
C LEU A 17 -18.78 -18.78 7.74
N GLU A 18 -18.77 -18.47 9.04
CA GLU A 18 -19.56 -19.17 10.06
C GLU A 18 -21.06 -19.05 9.81
N ALA A 19 -21.53 -17.85 9.45
CA ALA A 19 -22.91 -17.63 9.04
C ALA A 19 -23.26 -18.48 7.82
N TRP A 20 -22.42 -18.43 6.78
CA TRP A 20 -22.63 -19.21 5.56
C TRP A 20 -22.63 -20.73 5.82
N MET A 21 -21.75 -21.24 6.70
CA MET A 21 -21.74 -22.67 7.08
C MET A 21 -23.10 -23.08 7.66
N THR A 22 -23.62 -22.28 8.60
CA THR A 22 -24.88 -22.56 9.30
C THR A 22 -26.06 -22.56 8.34
N GLU A 23 -26.13 -21.56 7.45
CA GLU A 23 -27.17 -21.44 6.42
C GLU A 23 -27.17 -22.60 5.42
N ASN A 24 -26.01 -23.23 5.20
CA ASN A 24 -25.85 -24.33 4.25
C ASN A 24 -25.84 -25.72 4.93
N GLY A 25 -26.25 -25.80 6.20
CA GLY A 25 -26.37 -27.05 6.95
C GLY A 25 -25.03 -27.70 7.30
N GLU A 26 -23.96 -26.90 7.40
CA GLU A 26 -22.63 -27.32 7.79
C GLU A 26 -22.30 -26.87 9.22
N ALA A 27 -21.40 -27.60 9.88
CA ALA A 27 -21.01 -27.24 11.24
C ALA A 27 -20.16 -25.96 11.26
N LYS A 28 -20.52 -25.01 12.14
CA LYS A 28 -19.88 -23.69 12.29
C LYS A 28 -18.33 -23.75 12.35
N TYR A 29 -17.76 -24.72 13.06
CA TYR A 29 -16.30 -24.86 13.20
C TYR A 29 -15.54 -25.08 11.87
N ARG A 30 -16.23 -25.51 10.80
CA ARG A 30 -15.64 -25.67 9.46
C ARG A 30 -15.16 -24.35 8.87
N ALA A 31 -15.77 -23.23 9.26
CA ALA A 31 -15.37 -21.89 8.82
C ALA A 31 -13.90 -21.60 9.13
N LYS A 32 -13.46 -21.84 10.37
CA LYS A 32 -12.06 -21.64 10.78
C LYS A 32 -11.10 -22.54 9.99
N GLN A 33 -11.47 -23.81 9.78
CA GLN A 33 -10.66 -24.75 9.00
C GLN A 33 -10.45 -24.27 7.56
N ILE A 34 -11.50 -23.77 6.91
CA ILE A 34 -11.42 -23.24 5.54
C ILE A 34 -10.60 -21.95 5.52
N PHE A 35 -10.87 -21.02 6.45
CA PHE A 35 -10.16 -19.76 6.57
C PHE A 35 -8.64 -19.94 6.69
N GLU A 36 -8.20 -20.84 7.59
CA GLU A 36 -6.78 -21.17 7.79
C GLU A 36 -6.12 -21.71 6.51
N GLN A 37 -6.80 -22.58 5.76
CA GLN A 37 -6.27 -23.15 4.52
C GLN A 37 -6.16 -22.10 3.40
N LEU A 38 -7.17 -21.23 3.26
CA LEU A 38 -7.14 -20.13 2.30
C LEU A 38 -5.96 -19.20 2.54
N HIS A 39 -5.69 -18.84 3.80
CA HIS A 39 -4.58 -17.97 4.18
C HIS A 39 -3.20 -18.64 4.02
N ARG A 40 -3.16 -19.97 3.85
CA ARG A 40 -1.96 -20.73 3.42
C ARG A 40 -1.83 -20.84 1.90
N GLY A 41 -2.77 -20.26 1.14
CA GLY A 41 -2.77 -20.32 -0.32
C GLY A 41 -3.24 -21.66 -0.88
N ILE A 42 -4.12 -22.35 -0.15
CA ILE A 42 -4.73 -23.63 -0.53
C ILE A 42 -6.17 -23.37 -0.94
N SER A 43 -6.53 -23.71 -2.17
CA SER A 43 -7.90 -23.57 -2.68
C SER A 43 -8.82 -24.64 -2.09
N PRO A 44 -10.15 -24.43 -2.03
CA PRO A 44 -11.09 -25.43 -1.52
C PRO A 44 -10.95 -26.82 -2.15
N ASN A 45 -10.58 -26.89 -3.43
CA ASN A 45 -10.42 -28.15 -4.15
C ASN A 45 -9.21 -28.98 -3.65
N GLU A 46 -8.23 -28.32 -3.05
CA GLU A 46 -6.99 -28.93 -2.53
C GLU A 46 -7.11 -29.26 -1.03
N MET A 47 -8.19 -28.83 -0.36
CA MET A 47 -8.37 -29.01 1.08
C MET A 47 -8.78 -30.44 1.41
N THR A 48 -7.87 -31.22 2.01
CA THR A 48 -8.12 -32.61 2.43
C THR A 48 -8.90 -32.73 3.74
N ASN A 49 -9.03 -31.64 4.50
CA ASN A 49 -9.71 -31.60 5.79
C ASN A 49 -11.23 -31.37 5.68
N ILE A 50 -11.77 -31.15 4.47
CA ILE A 50 -13.20 -30.99 4.19
C ILE A 50 -13.68 -32.03 3.17
N GLY A 51 -14.93 -32.46 3.27
CA GLY A 51 -15.51 -33.46 2.37
C GLY A 51 -15.85 -32.88 0.99
N LYS A 52 -15.87 -33.73 -0.05
CA LYS A 52 -16.20 -33.35 -1.44
C LYS A 52 -17.50 -32.54 -1.57
N LYS A 53 -18.53 -32.93 -0.83
CA LYS A 53 -19.83 -32.22 -0.82
C LYS A 53 -19.69 -30.76 -0.38
N LEU A 54 -18.83 -30.46 0.60
CA LEU A 54 -18.58 -29.09 1.05
C LEU A 54 -17.75 -28.31 0.03
N GLN A 55 -16.73 -28.93 -0.56
CA GLN A 55 -15.95 -28.33 -1.65
C GLN A 55 -16.85 -27.91 -2.82
N GLU A 56 -17.80 -28.78 -3.21
CA GLU A 56 -18.79 -28.50 -4.26
C GLU A 56 -19.70 -27.33 -3.91
N LYS A 57 -20.24 -27.27 -2.67
CA LYS A 57 -21.06 -26.14 -2.19
C LYS A 57 -20.28 -24.81 -2.23
N LEU A 58 -19.03 -24.83 -1.78
CA LEU A 58 -18.16 -23.64 -1.79
C LEU A 58 -17.92 -23.16 -3.23
N ARG A 59 -17.58 -24.06 -4.16
CA ARG A 59 -17.39 -23.73 -5.58
C ARG A 59 -18.67 -23.22 -6.25
N ALA A 60 -19.81 -23.76 -5.86
CA ALA A 60 -21.10 -23.30 -6.36
C ALA A 60 -21.42 -21.87 -5.88
N SER A 61 -20.96 -21.48 -4.70
CA SER A 61 -21.39 -20.24 -4.03
C SER A 61 -20.38 -19.10 -4.09
N PHE A 62 -19.09 -19.40 -4.21
CA PHE A 62 -18.01 -18.41 -4.16
C PHE A 62 -17.09 -18.48 -5.37
N LEU A 63 -16.44 -17.35 -5.66
CA LEU A 63 -15.22 -17.31 -6.46
C LEU A 63 -14.01 -17.54 -5.55
N CYS A 64 -13.00 -18.28 -6.01
CA CYS A 64 -11.75 -18.48 -5.27
C CYS A 64 -10.59 -18.47 -6.24
N HIS A 65 -9.95 -17.31 -6.38
CA HIS A 65 -8.78 -17.11 -7.23
C HIS A 65 -7.66 -16.50 -6.41
N PHE A 66 -6.45 -17.01 -6.62
CA PHE A 66 -5.22 -16.35 -6.18
C PHE A 66 -4.59 -15.65 -7.38
N PRO A 67 -3.90 -14.52 -7.19
CA PRO A 67 -3.22 -13.85 -8.29
C PRO A 67 -2.15 -14.75 -8.91
N VAL A 68 -2.04 -14.73 -10.24
CA VAL A 68 -1.04 -15.51 -10.98
C VAL A 68 0.24 -14.70 -11.13
N VAL A 69 1.40 -15.35 -11.00
CA VAL A 69 2.69 -14.69 -11.24
C VAL A 69 2.94 -14.65 -12.74
N GLU A 70 2.62 -13.53 -13.38
CA GLU A 70 2.89 -13.29 -14.81
C GLU A 70 4.38 -13.05 -15.06
N GLN A 71 5.04 -12.39 -14.12
CA GLN A 71 6.47 -12.11 -14.19
C GLN A 71 7.08 -12.01 -12.80
N LYS A 72 8.30 -12.54 -12.65
CA LYS A 72 9.11 -12.48 -11.42
C LYS A 72 10.50 -11.96 -11.75
N LEU A 73 10.95 -10.92 -11.05
CA LEU A 73 12.30 -10.37 -11.14
C LEU A 73 12.95 -10.46 -9.76
N VAL A 74 14.20 -10.91 -9.71
CA VAL A 74 14.98 -11.03 -8.46
C VAL A 74 16.24 -10.20 -8.60
N SER A 75 16.45 -9.27 -7.67
CA SER A 75 17.64 -8.44 -7.59
C SER A 75 18.85 -9.29 -7.21
N ALA A 76 19.91 -9.19 -8.02
CA ALA A 76 21.18 -9.86 -7.75
C ALA A 76 21.99 -9.12 -6.67
N ILE A 77 21.64 -7.86 -6.37
CA ILE A 77 22.36 -7.00 -5.43
C ILE A 77 21.91 -7.21 -3.99
N ASP A 78 20.60 -7.30 -3.77
CA ASP A 78 20.00 -7.26 -2.43
C ASP A 78 18.86 -8.28 -2.22
N GLY A 79 18.58 -9.12 -3.20
CA GLY A 79 17.54 -10.16 -3.10
C GLY A 79 16.11 -9.62 -3.09
N THR A 80 15.89 -8.34 -3.39
CA THR A 80 14.54 -7.78 -3.61
C THR A 80 13.85 -8.54 -4.73
N VAL A 81 12.60 -8.96 -4.49
CA VAL A 81 11.80 -9.69 -5.47
C VAL A 81 10.64 -8.83 -5.92
N LYS A 82 10.49 -8.61 -7.23
CA LYS A 82 9.36 -7.90 -7.83
C LYS A 82 8.49 -8.89 -8.59
N PHE A 83 7.19 -8.81 -8.34
CA PHE A 83 6.16 -9.62 -8.99
C PHE A 83 5.28 -8.73 -9.85
N LEU A 84 4.91 -9.23 -11.03
CA LEU A 84 3.74 -8.80 -11.78
C LEU A 84 2.66 -9.85 -11.54
N PHE A 85 1.61 -9.48 -10.82
CA PHE A 85 0.49 -10.35 -10.51
C PHE A 85 -0.67 -10.10 -11.46
N GLY A 86 -1.15 -11.14 -12.13
CA GLY A 86 -2.34 -11.14 -12.99
C GLY A 86 -3.59 -11.57 -12.22
N PHE A 87 -4.72 -10.95 -12.54
CA PHE A 87 -6.04 -11.23 -11.98
C PHE A 87 -6.98 -11.82 -13.04
N SER A 88 -8.12 -12.35 -12.59
CA SER A 88 -9.09 -13.07 -13.43
C SER A 88 -9.72 -12.22 -14.55
N ASP A 89 -9.69 -10.90 -14.42
CA ASP A 89 -10.19 -9.96 -15.40
C ASP A 89 -9.12 -9.51 -16.42
N GLY A 90 -7.94 -10.16 -16.41
CA GLY A 90 -6.82 -9.88 -17.32
C GLY A 90 -6.00 -8.64 -16.95
N ASN A 91 -6.34 -7.94 -15.86
CA ASN A 91 -5.53 -6.84 -15.36
C ASN A 91 -4.37 -7.35 -14.49
N CYS A 92 -3.30 -6.56 -14.43
CA CYS A 92 -2.13 -6.87 -13.59
C CYS A 92 -1.75 -5.70 -12.68
N VAL A 93 -1.14 -6.04 -11.53
CA VAL A 93 -0.50 -5.09 -10.61
C VAL A 93 0.88 -5.56 -10.20
N GLU A 94 1.63 -4.68 -9.55
CA GLU A 94 2.98 -4.99 -9.06
C GLU A 94 2.99 -5.15 -7.55
N SER A 95 3.79 -6.08 -7.06
CA SER A 95 4.18 -6.16 -5.66
C SER A 95 5.69 -6.33 -5.53
N VAL A 96 6.26 -5.85 -4.44
CA VAL A 96 7.72 -5.93 -4.21
C VAL A 96 7.97 -6.46 -2.81
N VAL A 97 8.71 -7.56 -2.70
CA VAL A 97 9.18 -8.10 -1.44
C VAL A 97 10.62 -7.63 -1.21
N MET A 98 10.85 -7.01 -0.07
CA MET A 98 12.15 -6.51 0.38
C MET A 98 12.56 -7.26 1.65
N LYS A 99 13.83 -7.68 1.70
CA LYS A 99 14.42 -8.32 2.89
C LYS A 99 15.05 -7.26 3.79
N TYR A 100 14.60 -7.18 5.04
CA TYR A 100 15.20 -6.33 6.07
C TYR A 100 15.62 -7.17 7.28
N GLU A 101 16.45 -6.62 8.16
CA GLU A 101 16.88 -7.29 9.41
C GLU A 101 15.70 -7.70 10.32
N HIS A 102 14.60 -6.96 10.26
CA HIS A 102 13.37 -7.22 11.03
C HIS A 102 12.38 -8.16 10.30
N GLY A 103 12.78 -8.73 9.16
CA GLY A 103 11.99 -9.66 8.35
C GLY A 103 11.56 -9.13 6.99
N ASN A 104 10.78 -9.96 6.28
CA ASN A 104 10.32 -9.65 4.93
C ASN A 104 9.17 -8.64 4.96
N THR A 105 9.32 -7.58 4.17
CA THR A 105 8.30 -6.56 3.94
C THR A 105 7.78 -6.64 2.52
N ILE A 106 6.46 -6.72 2.34
CA ILE A 106 5.83 -6.63 1.02
C ILE A 106 5.22 -5.25 0.79
N CYS A 107 5.53 -4.67 -0.35
CA CYS A 107 4.81 -3.53 -0.91
C CYS A 107 3.67 -4.06 -1.81
N ILE A 108 2.43 -3.78 -1.44
CA ILE A 108 1.25 -4.21 -2.22
C ILE A 108 0.58 -3.03 -2.92
N SER A 109 -0.06 -3.33 -4.04
CA SER A 109 -0.93 -2.42 -4.77
C SER A 109 -2.34 -2.45 -4.18
N SER A 110 -3.07 -1.35 -4.27
CA SER A 110 -4.46 -1.19 -3.82
C SER A 110 -5.48 -1.05 -4.94
N GLN A 111 -5.03 -0.70 -6.14
CA GLN A 111 -5.87 -0.47 -7.31
C GLN A 111 -5.15 -0.90 -8.59
N VAL A 112 -5.91 -1.14 -9.65
CA VAL A 112 -5.37 -1.24 -11.01
C VAL A 112 -5.29 0.17 -11.60
N GLY A 113 -4.07 0.71 -11.63
CA GLY A 113 -3.83 2.12 -11.95
C GLY A 113 -4.20 3.06 -10.79
N CYS A 114 -4.11 4.37 -10.99
CA CYS A 114 -4.39 5.35 -9.94
C CYS A 114 -4.94 6.66 -10.54
N ARG A 115 -6.01 7.19 -9.97
CA ARG A 115 -6.66 8.43 -10.45
C ARG A 115 -6.12 9.72 -9.83
N MET A 116 -5.18 9.64 -8.89
CA MET A 116 -4.71 10.82 -8.14
C MET A 116 -3.90 11.81 -8.97
N GLY A 117 -3.40 11.41 -10.14
CA GLY A 117 -2.75 12.33 -11.08
C GLY A 117 -1.39 12.90 -10.63
N CYS A 118 -0.77 12.30 -9.60
CA CYS A 118 0.59 12.65 -9.18
C CYS A 118 1.56 12.55 -10.36
N LYS A 119 2.09 13.69 -10.82
CA LYS A 119 2.81 13.78 -12.10
C LYS A 119 4.09 12.97 -12.14
N PHE A 120 4.72 12.74 -10.99
CA PHE A 120 5.96 11.96 -10.88
C PHE A 120 5.73 10.44 -10.80
N CYS A 121 4.46 9.99 -10.75
CA CYS A 121 4.12 8.60 -10.49
C CYS A 121 3.65 7.90 -11.76
N ALA A 122 4.39 6.88 -12.18
CA ALA A 122 4.07 6.05 -13.35
C ALA A 122 2.68 5.38 -13.24
N SER A 123 2.25 5.05 -12.02
CA SER A 123 0.96 4.42 -11.75
C SER A 123 -0.26 5.27 -12.11
N THR A 124 -0.07 6.58 -12.31
CA THR A 124 -1.16 7.51 -12.69
C THR A 124 -1.31 7.63 -14.21
N ILE A 125 -0.32 7.17 -14.97
CA ILE A 125 -0.37 7.15 -16.43
C ILE A 125 -1.41 6.11 -16.86
N GLY A 126 -2.41 6.55 -17.64
CA GLY A 126 -3.55 5.71 -18.02
C GLY A 126 -4.71 5.69 -17.00
N GLY A 127 -4.60 6.44 -15.89
CA GLY A 127 -5.68 6.58 -14.91
C GLY A 127 -5.97 5.33 -14.08
N ARG A 128 -7.12 5.33 -13.40
CA ARG A 128 -7.62 4.18 -12.61
C ARG A 128 -8.57 3.34 -13.46
N VAL A 129 -8.32 2.03 -13.51
CA VAL A 129 -9.24 1.05 -14.10
C VAL A 129 -10.27 0.63 -13.06
N ARG A 130 -9.83 0.03 -11.95
CA ARG A 130 -10.70 -0.40 -10.85
C ARG A 130 -9.96 -0.53 -9.52
N ASP A 131 -10.75 -0.69 -8.47
CA ASP A 131 -10.28 -1.03 -7.13
C ASP A 131 -9.94 -2.53 -7.05
N LEU A 132 -8.95 -2.88 -6.21
CA LEU A 132 -8.69 -4.26 -5.87
C LEU A 132 -9.62 -4.70 -4.73
N THR A 133 -10.10 -5.93 -4.79
CA THR A 133 -10.93 -6.52 -3.74
C THR A 133 -10.08 -6.95 -2.53
N PRO A 134 -10.69 -7.26 -1.37
CA PRO A 134 -9.95 -7.76 -0.21
C PRO A 134 -9.19 -9.07 -0.53
N ALA A 135 -9.79 -9.95 -1.34
CA ALA A 135 -9.15 -11.17 -1.82
C ALA A 135 -7.91 -10.87 -2.67
N GLU A 136 -7.96 -9.87 -3.56
CA GLU A 136 -6.81 -9.50 -4.40
C GLU A 136 -5.70 -8.82 -3.60
N LEU A 137 -6.04 -7.97 -2.61
CA LEU A 137 -5.09 -7.37 -1.66
C LEU A 137 -4.37 -8.45 -0.85
N LEU A 138 -5.14 -9.37 -0.26
CA LEU A 138 -4.63 -10.48 0.54
C LEU A 138 -3.86 -11.49 -0.31
N GLY A 139 -4.35 -11.73 -1.53
CA GLY A 139 -3.78 -12.62 -2.52
C GLY A 139 -2.36 -12.23 -2.91
N GLN A 140 -2.04 -10.94 -3.03
CA GLN A 140 -0.67 -10.48 -3.26
C GLN A 140 0.29 -10.95 -2.17
N VAL A 141 -0.13 -10.89 -0.90
CA VAL A 141 0.69 -11.33 0.24
C VAL A 141 0.84 -12.85 0.25
N ILE A 142 -0.26 -13.58 0.09
CA ILE A 142 -0.27 -15.05 0.10
C ILE A 142 0.56 -15.62 -1.06
N ALA A 143 0.35 -15.12 -2.27
CA ALA A 143 1.06 -15.57 -3.47
C ALA A 143 2.56 -15.26 -3.34
N ALA A 144 2.93 -14.04 -2.95
CA ALA A 144 4.33 -13.68 -2.75
C ALA A 144 5.00 -14.54 -1.66
N GLN A 145 4.32 -14.78 -0.54
CA GLN A 145 4.84 -15.63 0.54
C GLN A 145 5.08 -17.07 0.07
N LYS A 146 4.15 -17.63 -0.70
CA LYS A 146 4.29 -18.97 -1.30
C LYS A 146 5.46 -19.02 -2.29
N GLU A 147 5.62 -17.98 -3.10
CA GLU A 147 6.66 -17.87 -4.12
C GLU A 147 8.09 -17.70 -3.59
N ILE A 148 8.23 -17.05 -2.43
CA ILE A 148 9.54 -16.87 -1.79
C ILE A 148 9.83 -17.97 -0.76
N GLY A 149 8.83 -18.76 -0.35
CA GLY A 149 8.98 -19.81 0.66
C GLY A 149 9.30 -19.32 2.07
N GLU A 150 9.16 -18.02 2.34
CA GLU A 150 9.50 -17.35 3.60
C GLU A 150 8.33 -16.51 4.10
N ARG A 151 8.14 -16.45 5.42
CA ARG A 151 7.06 -15.65 6.03
C ARG A 151 7.23 -14.16 5.73
N ILE A 152 6.15 -13.53 5.30
CA ILE A 152 6.04 -12.07 5.22
C ILE A 152 5.47 -11.55 6.53
N SER A 153 6.19 -10.64 7.18
CA SER A 153 5.84 -10.13 8.51
C SER A 153 5.46 -8.66 8.52
N ASN A 154 5.71 -7.92 7.44
CA ASN A 154 5.42 -6.49 7.34
C ASN A 154 4.79 -6.15 5.99
N ILE A 155 3.88 -5.18 5.98
CA ILE A 155 3.16 -4.73 4.78
C ILE A 155 3.28 -3.22 4.66
N VAL A 156 3.58 -2.74 3.45
CA VAL A 156 3.46 -1.33 3.11
C VAL A 156 2.51 -1.17 1.93
N MET A 157 1.52 -0.30 2.05
CA MET A 157 0.57 0.00 0.98
C MET A 157 1.07 1.22 0.20
N MET A 158 2.13 1.00 -0.58
CA MET A 158 2.82 2.00 -1.39
C MET A 158 2.99 1.55 -2.86
N GLY A 159 2.23 0.52 -3.26
CA GLY A 159 2.22 0.03 -4.63
C GLY A 159 1.43 0.92 -5.59
N ILE A 160 0.75 0.30 -6.54
CA ILE A 160 -0.15 0.98 -7.47
C ILE A 160 -1.47 1.32 -6.74
N GLY A 161 -1.95 2.56 -6.88
CA GLY A 161 -3.23 3.01 -6.31
C GLY A 161 -3.11 3.93 -5.10
N GLU A 162 -4.23 4.54 -4.72
CA GLU A 162 -4.42 5.30 -3.49
C GLU A 162 -5.26 4.46 -2.51
N PRO A 163 -4.67 3.89 -1.45
CA PRO A 163 -5.38 3.01 -0.52
C PRO A 163 -6.66 3.62 0.05
N LEU A 164 -6.67 4.92 0.37
CA LEU A 164 -7.86 5.56 0.94
C LEU A 164 -8.95 5.88 -0.10
N ASP A 165 -8.65 5.81 -1.39
CA ASP A 165 -9.65 5.86 -2.48
C ASP A 165 -10.36 4.51 -2.63
N ASN A 166 -9.70 3.42 -2.23
CA ASN A 166 -10.24 2.06 -2.14
C ASN A 166 -10.60 1.68 -0.68
N TYR A 167 -11.29 2.59 0.01
CA TYR A 167 -11.43 2.56 1.47
C TYR A 167 -11.97 1.23 2.02
N ASP A 168 -13.18 0.82 1.61
CA ASP A 168 -13.88 -0.32 2.21
C ASP A 168 -13.12 -1.64 2.03
N ASN A 169 -12.54 -1.85 0.84
CA ASN A 169 -11.76 -3.06 0.57
C ASN A 169 -10.45 -3.07 1.36
N VAL A 170 -9.82 -1.91 1.53
CA VAL A 170 -8.59 -1.77 2.33
C VAL A 170 -8.86 -2.02 3.80
N ILE A 171 -9.92 -1.44 4.38
CA ILE A 171 -10.29 -1.71 5.78
C ILE A 171 -10.58 -3.19 5.99
N LYS A 172 -11.38 -3.81 5.10
CA LYS A 172 -11.65 -5.25 5.17
C LYS A 172 -10.37 -6.08 5.08
N PHE A 173 -9.46 -5.74 4.17
CA PHE A 173 -8.14 -6.39 4.07
C PHE A 173 -7.33 -6.26 5.37
N LEU A 174 -7.29 -5.08 5.99
CA LEU A 174 -6.56 -4.85 7.25
C LEU A 174 -7.05 -5.79 8.37
N HIS A 175 -8.36 -6.01 8.48
CA HIS A 175 -8.92 -6.97 9.43
C HIS A 175 -8.58 -8.42 9.08
N LEU A 176 -8.68 -8.81 7.80
CA LEU A 176 -8.39 -10.17 7.35
C LEU A 176 -6.91 -10.53 7.58
N VAL A 177 -5.99 -9.65 7.20
CA VAL A 177 -4.54 -9.90 7.32
C VAL A 177 -4.06 -9.93 8.77
N ASN A 178 -4.76 -9.22 9.66
CA ASN A 178 -4.48 -9.22 11.10
C ASN A 178 -5.06 -10.43 11.84
N CYS A 179 -6.05 -11.12 11.27
CA CYS A 179 -6.73 -12.22 11.93
C CYS A 179 -5.75 -13.33 12.38
N GLU A 180 -5.89 -13.76 13.64
CA GLU A 180 -5.00 -14.75 14.28
C GLU A 180 -5.02 -16.10 13.55
N ALA A 181 -6.18 -16.54 13.06
CA ALA A 181 -6.31 -17.77 12.28
C ALA A 181 -5.83 -17.63 10.83
N GLY A 182 -5.49 -16.42 10.40
CA GLY A 182 -5.06 -16.11 9.04
C GLY A 182 -3.55 -15.92 8.95
N LEU A 183 -3.13 -14.86 8.26
CA LEU A 183 -1.72 -14.50 8.17
C LEU A 183 -1.16 -13.98 9.51
N ASN A 184 -2.02 -13.47 10.39
CA ASN A 184 -1.67 -12.96 11.72
C ASN A 184 -0.53 -11.93 11.66
N ILE A 185 -0.65 -10.94 10.78
CA ILE A 185 0.27 -9.81 10.71
C ILE A 185 -0.27 -8.70 11.59
N GLY A 186 0.44 -8.39 12.67
CA GLY A 186 0.05 -7.34 13.61
C GLY A 186 -0.03 -5.96 12.92
N TYR A 187 -1.07 -5.16 13.21
CA TYR A 187 -1.24 -3.83 12.63
C TYR A 187 -0.02 -2.91 12.73
N ARG A 188 0.80 -3.06 13.78
CA ARG A 188 2.05 -2.30 13.97
C ARG A 188 3.08 -2.54 12.87
N HIS A 189 2.96 -3.64 12.13
CA HIS A 189 3.79 -4.02 11.00
C HIS A 189 3.20 -3.60 9.65
N ILE A 190 2.10 -2.84 9.68
CA ILE A 190 1.40 -2.36 8.49
C ILE A 190 1.54 -0.83 8.42
N SER A 191 2.07 -0.35 7.29
CA SER A 191 2.08 1.07 6.95
C SER A 191 1.15 1.34 5.78
N LEU A 192 0.15 2.19 6.00
CA LEU A 192 -0.77 2.66 4.97
C LEU A 192 -0.31 4.03 4.50
N SER A 193 -0.09 4.20 3.19
CA SER A 193 0.24 5.50 2.62
C SER A 193 -0.97 6.14 1.95
N THR A 194 -1.06 7.48 2.03
CA THR A 194 -2.07 8.25 1.31
C THR A 194 -1.48 9.54 0.73
N CYS A 195 -2.00 9.98 -0.41
CA CYS A 195 -1.77 11.30 -1.00
C CYS A 195 -2.54 12.43 -0.30
N GLY A 196 -3.27 12.15 0.78
CA GLY A 196 -3.89 13.17 1.62
C GLY A 196 -5.38 13.37 1.36
N LEU A 197 -6.15 12.28 1.25
CA LEU A 197 -7.62 12.34 1.23
C LEU A 197 -8.14 12.68 2.64
N VAL A 198 -8.30 13.96 2.95
CA VAL A 198 -8.63 14.46 4.30
C VAL A 198 -9.91 13.83 4.87
N ASP A 199 -10.96 13.73 4.05
CA ASP A 199 -12.22 13.06 4.41
C ASP A 199 -11.99 11.59 4.80
N ARG A 200 -11.15 10.87 4.06
CA ARG A 200 -10.85 9.46 4.32
C ARG A 200 -9.89 9.25 5.49
N ILE A 201 -8.97 10.19 5.74
CA ILE A 201 -8.11 10.16 6.94
C ILE A 201 -8.98 10.33 8.19
N LYS A 202 -10.01 11.21 8.14
CA LYS A 202 -10.97 11.35 9.24
C LYS A 202 -11.76 10.06 9.48
N MET A 203 -12.19 9.37 8.42
CA MET A 203 -12.82 8.05 8.57
C MET A 203 -11.85 7.03 9.19
N LEU A 204 -10.62 6.93 8.67
CA LEU A 204 -9.59 6.03 9.20
C LEU A 204 -9.24 6.30 10.68
N MET A 205 -9.35 7.56 11.12
CA MET A 205 -9.15 7.94 12.51
C MET A 205 -10.18 7.28 13.44
N GLU A 206 -11.43 7.14 12.98
CA GLU A 206 -12.52 6.52 13.76
C GLU A 206 -12.40 4.99 13.84
N GLU A 207 -11.71 4.36 12.88
CA GLU A 207 -11.40 2.93 12.92
C GLU A 207 -10.44 2.55 14.08
N ASP A 208 -9.70 3.54 14.62
CA ASP A 208 -8.71 3.40 15.71
C ASP A 208 -7.73 2.24 15.52
N LEU A 209 -7.42 1.92 14.25
CA LEU A 209 -6.53 0.81 13.92
C LEU A 209 -5.09 1.16 14.28
N PRO A 210 -4.35 0.26 14.97
CA PRO A 210 -2.98 0.51 15.39
C PRO A 210 -1.95 0.37 14.24
N ILE A 211 -2.23 0.94 13.06
CA ILE A 211 -1.32 0.98 11.90
C ILE A 211 -0.41 2.21 11.93
N THR A 212 0.61 2.23 11.05
CA THR A 212 1.40 3.44 10.77
C THR A 212 0.77 4.19 9.59
N LEU A 213 0.61 5.50 9.70
CA LEU A 213 0.11 6.34 8.62
C LEU A 213 1.28 7.08 7.94
N SER A 214 1.43 6.91 6.63
CA SER A 214 2.41 7.60 5.79
C SER A 214 1.75 8.62 4.88
N ILE A 215 2.08 9.90 5.02
CA ILE A 215 1.52 10.99 4.21
C ILE A 215 2.48 11.35 3.07
N SER A 216 2.03 11.18 1.83
CA SER A 216 2.73 11.68 0.64
C SER A 216 2.55 13.20 0.53
N LEU A 217 3.47 13.94 1.14
CA LEU A 217 3.40 15.41 1.23
C LEU A 217 4.10 16.07 0.03
N HIS A 218 5.38 15.74 -0.18
CA HIS A 218 6.22 16.09 -1.34
C HIS A 218 6.43 17.58 -1.67
N ALA A 219 5.77 18.51 -0.99
CA ALA A 219 6.02 19.94 -1.13
C ALA A 219 5.58 20.67 0.15
N PRO A 220 6.23 21.80 0.49
CA PRO A 220 5.92 22.55 1.71
C PRO A 220 4.78 23.56 1.56
N ASP A 221 4.37 23.88 0.33
CA ASP A 221 3.35 24.89 0.00
C ASP A 221 2.39 24.40 -1.09
N ASP A 222 1.21 25.03 -1.15
CA ASP A 222 0.12 24.62 -2.04
C ASP A 222 0.44 24.81 -3.52
N GLU A 223 1.20 25.85 -3.89
CA GLU A 223 1.58 26.13 -5.27
C GLU A 223 2.42 24.97 -5.82
N THR A 224 3.52 24.66 -5.12
CA THR A 224 4.43 23.58 -5.49
C THR A 224 3.72 22.24 -5.42
N ARG A 225 2.91 21.99 -4.37
CA ARG A 225 2.21 20.72 -4.19
C ARG A 225 1.20 20.48 -5.29
N SER A 226 0.35 21.45 -5.63
CA SER A 226 -0.65 21.32 -6.69
C SER A 226 -0.01 21.13 -8.06
N ALA A 227 1.18 21.70 -8.28
CA ALA A 227 1.93 21.50 -9.52
C ALA A 227 2.39 20.06 -9.73
N ILE A 228 2.59 19.26 -8.66
CA ILE A 228 3.05 17.86 -8.74
C ILE A 228 2.00 16.82 -8.31
N MET A 229 1.03 17.21 -7.47
CA MET A 229 -0.02 16.38 -6.87
C MET A 229 -1.36 17.11 -6.93
N PRO A 230 -2.16 16.89 -7.99
CA PRO A 230 -3.42 17.61 -8.23
C PRO A 230 -4.45 17.51 -7.10
N ILE A 231 -4.39 16.45 -6.28
CA ILE A 231 -5.27 16.29 -5.11
C ILE A 231 -5.17 17.47 -4.12
N ASN A 232 -4.06 18.21 -4.14
CA ASN A 232 -3.88 19.40 -3.30
C ASN A 232 -4.87 20.52 -3.62
N ASN A 233 -5.38 20.59 -4.86
CA ASN A 233 -6.41 21.57 -5.22
C ASN A 233 -7.72 21.33 -4.46
N ARG A 234 -7.95 20.09 -3.98
CA ARG A 234 -9.10 19.75 -3.15
C ARG A 234 -8.76 19.87 -1.66
N TRP A 235 -7.58 19.40 -1.26
CA TRP A 235 -7.13 19.36 0.13
C TRP A 235 -5.75 20.00 0.25
N GLY A 236 -5.72 21.27 0.68
CA GLY A 236 -4.48 22.04 0.82
C GLY A 236 -3.56 21.51 1.92
N VAL A 237 -2.30 21.96 1.90
CA VAL A 237 -1.26 21.51 2.84
C VAL A 237 -1.66 21.75 4.29
N ALA A 238 -2.17 22.95 4.61
CA ALA A 238 -2.56 23.31 5.98
C ALA A 238 -3.66 22.38 6.53
N GLU A 239 -4.74 22.16 5.76
CA GLU A 239 -5.85 21.31 6.15
C GLU A 239 -5.42 19.84 6.31
N LEU A 240 -4.56 19.35 5.41
CA LEU A 240 -3.98 18.01 5.51
C LEU A 240 -3.18 17.84 6.81
N LEU A 241 -2.31 18.80 7.14
CA LEU A 241 -1.48 18.73 8.35
C LEU A 241 -2.29 18.89 9.63
N ASP A 242 -3.32 19.73 9.64
CA ASP A 242 -4.24 19.84 10.78
C ASP A 242 -5.02 18.53 10.98
N THR A 243 -5.42 17.87 9.90
CA THR A 243 -6.04 16.53 9.95
C THR A 243 -5.07 15.48 10.47
N CYS A 244 -3.79 15.54 10.07
CA CYS A 244 -2.74 14.66 10.61
C CYS A 244 -2.54 14.89 12.11
N ARG A 245 -2.55 16.14 12.58
CA ARG A 245 -2.48 16.45 14.02
C ARG A 245 -3.66 15.83 14.76
N ALA A 246 -4.89 15.97 14.23
CA ALA A 246 -6.08 15.37 14.83
C ALA A 246 -5.98 13.83 14.89
N TYR A 247 -5.53 13.19 13.80
CA TYR A 247 -5.30 11.75 13.74
C TYR A 247 -4.31 11.29 14.83
N PHE A 248 -3.19 11.99 15.00
CA PHE A 248 -2.22 11.68 16.05
C PHE A 248 -2.79 11.90 17.46
N ALA A 249 -3.49 13.01 17.70
CA ALA A 249 -4.09 13.29 19.00
C ALA A 249 -5.11 12.23 19.42
N ARG A 250 -5.88 11.69 18.45
CA ARG A 250 -6.88 10.65 18.70
C ARG A 250 -6.26 9.28 18.94
N THR A 251 -5.31 8.88 18.11
CA THR A 251 -4.85 7.47 18.01
C THR A 251 -3.47 7.24 18.66
N GLY A 252 -2.73 8.30 18.93
CA GLY A 252 -1.33 8.26 19.37
C GLY A 252 -0.37 7.63 18.36
N ARG A 253 -0.81 7.31 17.14
CA ARG A 253 -0.01 6.57 16.15
C ARG A 253 0.92 7.50 15.40
N LYS A 254 2.17 7.05 15.25
CA LYS A 254 3.20 7.79 14.51
C LYS A 254 2.74 8.05 13.07
N ILE A 255 2.95 9.30 12.63
CA ILE A 255 2.81 9.72 11.22
C ILE A 255 4.20 9.87 10.61
N SER A 256 4.39 9.31 9.42
CA SER A 256 5.61 9.51 8.63
C SER A 256 5.28 10.34 7.40
N PHE A 257 6.07 11.38 7.11
CA PHE A 257 5.88 12.20 5.92
C PHE A 257 6.84 11.76 4.81
N GLU A 258 6.30 11.31 3.69
CA GLU A 258 7.08 10.96 2.52
C GLU A 258 7.31 12.22 1.68
N TYR A 259 8.56 12.48 1.31
CA TYR A 259 8.96 13.65 0.53
C TYR A 259 9.86 13.25 -0.62
N THR A 260 9.28 13.22 -1.82
CA THR A 260 10.01 12.90 -3.05
C THR A 260 10.85 14.10 -3.49
N LEU A 261 12.17 13.94 -3.57
CA LEU A 261 13.12 14.99 -3.99
C LEU A 261 13.29 14.95 -5.51
N ILE A 262 12.89 16.05 -6.16
CA ILE A 262 12.89 16.28 -7.61
C ILE A 262 13.83 17.44 -7.90
N ALA A 263 14.83 17.19 -8.75
CA ALA A 263 15.87 18.15 -9.06
C ALA A 263 15.30 19.47 -9.59
N GLY A 264 15.66 20.58 -8.94
CA GLY A 264 15.30 21.93 -9.36
C GLY A 264 13.83 22.29 -9.17
N LYS A 265 13.04 21.44 -8.50
CA LYS A 265 11.62 21.73 -8.20
C LYS A 265 11.39 21.90 -6.70
N ASN A 266 11.73 20.89 -5.91
CA ASN A 266 11.37 20.85 -4.49
C ASN A 266 12.52 20.40 -3.58
N ASP A 267 13.76 20.39 -4.09
CA ASP A 267 14.94 19.82 -3.43
C ASP A 267 15.97 20.84 -2.93
N SER A 268 15.62 22.13 -2.93
CA SER A 268 16.47 23.21 -2.41
C SER A 268 16.48 23.27 -0.87
N VAL A 269 17.53 23.87 -0.30
CA VAL A 269 17.61 24.15 1.15
C VAL A 269 16.50 25.11 1.60
N GLU A 270 16.08 26.03 0.74
CA GLU A 270 14.93 26.89 1.01
C GLU A 270 13.64 26.08 1.19
N ASN A 271 13.39 25.10 0.32
CA ASN A 271 12.26 24.19 0.44
C ASN A 271 12.33 23.35 1.72
N ALA A 272 13.53 22.89 2.13
CA ALA A 272 13.72 22.21 3.41
C ALA A 272 13.35 23.12 4.60
N ASN A 273 13.78 24.39 4.58
CA ASN A 273 13.45 25.36 5.62
C ASN A 273 11.94 25.66 5.66
N LYS A 274 11.29 25.82 4.51
CA LYS A 274 9.83 25.98 4.40
C LYS A 274 9.10 24.76 4.95
N LEU A 275 9.53 23.56 4.58
CA LEU A 275 8.96 22.31 5.06
C LEU A 275 9.07 22.21 6.59
N ALA A 276 10.25 22.44 7.15
CA ALA A 276 10.45 22.41 8.59
C ALA A 276 9.57 23.45 9.31
N LYS A 277 9.44 24.66 8.75
CA LYS A 277 8.56 25.71 9.31
C LYS A 277 7.11 25.25 9.32
N VAL A 278 6.59 24.74 8.20
CA VAL A 278 5.19 24.31 8.06
C VAL A 278 4.89 23.13 8.97
N LEU A 279 5.75 22.11 9.00
CA LEU A 279 5.60 20.97 9.91
C LEU A 279 5.63 21.41 11.38
N ASN A 280 6.59 22.24 11.78
CA ASN A 280 6.66 22.73 13.16
C ASN A 280 5.46 23.59 13.54
N THR A 281 4.90 24.36 12.60
CA THR A 281 3.74 25.24 12.85
C THR A 281 2.46 24.43 13.05
N HIS A 282 2.21 23.43 12.20
CA HIS A 282 0.95 22.67 12.25
C HIS A 282 0.99 21.48 13.20
N LEU A 283 2.15 20.88 13.45
CA LEU A 283 2.23 19.58 14.14
C LEU A 283 2.79 19.66 15.55
N ARG A 284 3.31 20.81 15.97
CA ARG A 284 3.73 21.04 17.36
C ARG A 284 2.72 21.93 18.06
N SER A 285 2.37 21.57 19.28
CA SER A 285 1.61 22.44 20.18
C SER A 285 2.40 22.65 21.47
N ARG A 286 1.91 23.54 22.35
CA ARG A 286 2.53 23.75 23.68
C ARG A 286 2.37 22.53 24.58
N THR A 287 1.36 21.70 24.33
CA THR A 287 0.94 20.59 25.22
C THR A 287 1.23 19.22 24.63
N GLU A 288 1.49 19.12 23.32
CA GLU A 288 1.71 17.86 22.61
C GLU A 288 2.94 17.95 21.70
N THR A 289 3.82 16.97 21.81
CA THR A 289 4.97 16.81 20.91
C THR A 289 4.74 15.58 20.04
N MET A 290 4.10 15.75 18.87
CA MET A 290 4.08 14.68 17.88
C MET A 290 5.50 14.45 17.36
N PRO A 291 6.01 13.21 17.33
CA PRO A 291 7.29 12.91 16.69
C PRO A 291 7.16 13.08 15.18
N ILE A 292 7.79 14.11 14.63
CA ILE A 292 7.78 14.38 13.19
C ILE A 292 8.95 13.64 12.54
N HIS A 293 8.64 12.80 11.55
CA HIS A 293 9.63 12.09 10.75
C HIS A 293 9.39 12.35 9.26
N VAL A 294 10.43 12.72 8.54
CA VAL A 294 10.41 12.91 7.09
C VAL A 294 11.27 11.86 6.40
N ASN A 295 10.65 11.03 5.57
CA ASN A 295 11.32 10.11 4.66
C ASN A 295 11.61 10.82 3.34
N LEU A 296 12.89 11.08 3.08
CA LEU A 296 13.36 11.67 1.84
C LEU A 296 13.56 10.59 0.78
N ILE A 297 12.85 10.69 -0.34
CA ILE A 297 12.88 9.72 -1.43
C ILE A 297 13.43 10.41 -2.68
N PRO A 298 14.67 10.13 -3.11
CA PRO A 298 15.13 10.62 -4.41
C PRO A 298 14.24 10.06 -5.52
N VAL A 299 13.68 10.93 -6.37
CA VAL A 299 12.76 10.50 -7.44
C VAL A 299 13.42 9.45 -8.33
N ASN A 300 12.64 8.46 -8.75
CA ASN A 300 13.05 7.53 -9.78
C ASN A 300 12.72 8.13 -11.14
N GLU A 301 13.66 8.06 -12.08
CA GLU A 301 13.47 8.63 -13.41
C GLU A 301 12.48 7.77 -14.18
N VAL A 302 11.38 8.37 -14.61
CA VAL A 302 10.37 7.76 -15.48
C VAL A 302 10.38 8.56 -16.77
N ALA A 303 10.69 7.91 -17.89
CA ALA A 303 10.93 8.55 -19.18
C ALA A 303 9.80 9.51 -19.58
N GLU A 304 8.55 9.15 -19.30
CA GLU A 304 7.37 9.91 -19.67
C GLU A 304 7.08 11.14 -18.79
N THR A 305 7.71 11.27 -17.62
CA THR A 305 7.37 12.33 -16.65
C THR A 305 8.28 13.56 -16.72
N GLY A 306 9.46 13.43 -17.33
CA GLY A 306 10.47 14.50 -17.43
C GLY A 306 11.13 14.89 -16.10
N PHE A 307 10.81 14.23 -14.98
CA PHE A 307 11.43 14.52 -13.69
C PHE A 307 12.81 13.88 -13.56
N LYS A 308 13.75 14.65 -13.00
CA LYS A 308 15.15 14.24 -12.81
C LYS A 308 15.48 14.04 -11.35
N LYS A 309 16.37 13.09 -11.10
CA LYS A 309 16.84 12.76 -9.75
C LYS A 309 17.70 13.88 -9.17
N SER A 310 17.42 14.28 -7.93
CA SER A 310 18.30 15.18 -7.16
C SER A 310 19.68 14.56 -6.93
N ASN A 311 20.73 15.37 -7.02
CA ASN A 311 22.09 14.92 -6.76
C ASN A 311 22.30 14.61 -5.26
N LYS A 312 23.30 13.79 -4.93
CA LYS A 312 23.54 13.34 -3.55
C LYS A 312 23.83 14.49 -2.58
N ALA A 313 24.50 15.55 -3.05
CA ALA A 313 24.84 16.71 -2.22
C ALA A 313 23.59 17.52 -1.85
N ALA A 314 22.66 17.72 -2.79
CA ALA A 314 21.38 18.39 -2.55
C ALA A 314 20.52 17.60 -1.56
N VAL A 315 20.42 16.28 -1.73
CA VAL A 315 19.68 15.40 -0.79
C VAL A 315 20.27 15.51 0.62
N ALA A 316 21.60 15.46 0.76
CA ALA A 316 22.27 15.58 2.05
C ALA A 316 22.09 16.98 2.68
N ALA A 317 22.18 18.04 1.87
CA ALA A 317 21.94 19.41 2.32
C ALA A 317 20.49 19.62 2.79
N PHE A 318 19.52 19.04 2.07
CA PHE A 318 18.10 19.07 2.44
C PHE A 318 17.87 18.37 3.78
N ALA A 319 18.40 17.16 3.95
CA ALA A 319 18.32 16.41 5.21
C ALA A 319 18.93 17.20 6.38
N LYS A 320 20.15 17.72 6.20
CA LYS A 320 20.85 18.52 7.21
C LYS A 320 20.06 19.78 7.60
N ALA A 321 19.42 20.44 6.63
CA ALA A 321 18.59 21.61 6.89
C ALA A 321 17.34 21.28 7.72
N LEU A 322 16.69 20.13 7.47
CA LEU A 322 15.57 19.65 8.30
C LEU A 322 16.03 19.31 9.72
N GLU A 323 17.14 18.59 9.86
CA GLU A 323 17.69 18.19 11.15
C GLU A 323 18.10 19.39 12.01
N ALA A 324 18.71 20.42 11.40
CA ALA A 324 19.04 21.67 12.06
C ALA A 324 17.81 22.44 12.59
N LYS A 325 16.60 22.08 12.14
CA LYS A 325 15.31 22.62 12.61
C LYS A 325 14.53 21.64 13.49
N GLY A 326 15.20 20.59 13.97
CA GLY A 326 14.62 19.60 14.88
C GLY A 326 13.64 18.62 14.22
N ILE A 327 13.69 18.48 12.89
CA ILE A 327 12.90 17.49 12.15
C ILE A 327 13.80 16.30 11.81
N ARG A 328 13.44 15.09 12.27
CA ARG A 328 14.19 13.89 11.93
C ARG A 328 13.96 13.56 10.46
N ALA A 329 15.03 13.52 9.67
CA ALA A 329 14.99 13.16 8.27
C ALA A 329 15.77 11.86 8.01
N THR A 330 15.20 10.95 7.22
CA THR A 330 15.89 9.74 6.78
C THR A 330 15.87 9.68 5.27
N VAL A 331 17.02 9.49 4.64
CA VAL A 331 17.09 9.24 3.19
C VAL A 331 16.80 7.76 2.94
N ARG A 332 15.73 7.48 2.19
CA ARG A 332 15.32 6.11 1.88
C ARG A 332 16.41 5.41 1.07
N ARG A 333 16.84 4.23 1.54
CA ARG A 333 17.75 3.35 0.80
C ARG A 333 17.09 2.92 -0.51
N LYS A 334 17.86 2.86 -1.59
CA LYS A 334 17.42 2.22 -2.83
C LYS A 334 17.57 0.71 -2.68
N LEU A 335 16.48 -0.02 -2.88
CA LEU A 335 16.45 -1.47 -2.95
C LEU A 335 15.96 -1.88 -4.34
N GLY A 336 16.50 -2.97 -4.89
CA GLY A 336 16.17 -3.50 -6.21
C GLY A 336 16.44 -2.52 -7.35
N SER A 337 17.56 -1.78 -7.28
CA SER A 337 17.91 -0.78 -8.29
C SER A 337 18.27 -1.37 -9.66
N ASP A 338 18.72 -2.62 -9.69
CA ASP A 338 19.04 -3.40 -10.89
C ASP A 338 17.79 -3.91 -11.62
N ILE A 339 16.68 -4.10 -10.90
CA ILE A 339 15.42 -4.62 -11.45
C ILE A 339 14.32 -3.56 -11.60
N ASN A 340 14.66 -2.27 -11.43
CA ASN A 340 13.69 -1.18 -11.43
C ASN A 340 12.50 -1.45 -10.50
N ALA A 341 12.78 -1.66 -9.21
CA ALA A 341 11.78 -2.04 -8.21
C ALA A 341 10.65 -1.02 -7.96
N SER A 342 10.69 0.17 -8.57
CA SER A 342 9.60 1.16 -8.47
C SER A 342 8.29 0.68 -9.11
N CYS A 343 7.18 1.01 -8.45
CA CYS A 343 5.85 0.55 -8.84
C CYS A 343 5.35 1.25 -10.13
N GLY A 344 4.61 0.49 -10.95
CA GLY A 344 3.90 0.97 -12.15
C GLY A 344 4.67 0.84 -13.46
N GLN A 345 5.89 0.31 -13.45
CA GLN A 345 6.74 0.22 -14.64
C GLN A 345 6.57 -1.10 -15.43
N LEU A 346 6.47 -2.24 -14.74
CA LEU A 346 6.24 -3.55 -15.39
C LEU A 346 4.83 -3.64 -15.98
N ARG A 347 3.82 -3.16 -15.26
CA ARG A 347 2.43 -3.13 -15.76
C ARG A 347 2.36 -2.38 -17.09
N ARG A 348 3.04 -1.24 -17.20
CA ARG A 348 3.04 -0.46 -18.44
C ARG A 348 3.81 -1.15 -19.58
N ALA A 349 4.91 -1.82 -19.27
CA ALA A 349 5.61 -2.63 -20.26
C ALA A 349 4.74 -3.79 -20.77
N ALA A 350 3.95 -4.41 -19.89
CA ALA A 350 2.99 -5.45 -20.27
C ALA A 350 1.85 -4.89 -21.15
N MET A 351 1.26 -3.76 -20.79
CA MET A 351 0.19 -3.12 -21.60
C MET A 351 0.67 -2.77 -23.03
N LYS A 352 1.89 -2.23 -23.18
CA LYS A 352 2.43 -1.91 -24.51
C LYS A 352 2.60 -3.14 -25.41
N LYS A 353 2.97 -4.29 -24.84
CA LYS A 353 3.09 -5.56 -25.59
C LYS A 353 1.76 -6.13 -26.07
N THR A 354 0.63 -5.70 -25.49
CA THR A 354 -0.71 -6.15 -25.89
C THR A 354 -1.32 -5.22 -26.94
N GLU A 355 -0.80 -3.99 -27.07
CA GLU A 355 -1.22 -3.00 -28.07
C GLU A 355 -0.43 -3.08 -29.39
N GLU A 356 0.71 -3.79 -29.39
CA GLU A 356 1.50 -4.20 -30.56
C GLU A 356 1.08 -5.59 -31.05
#